data_AF-A0A959H1E2-F1
#
_entry.id   AF-A0A959H1E2-F1
#
_cell.length_a   1.000
_cell.length_b   1.000
_cell.length_c   1.000
_cell.angle_alpha   90.00
_cell.angle_beta   90.00
_cell.angle_gamma   90.00
#
_symmetry.space_group_name_H-M   'P 1'
#
loop_
_entity.id
_entity.type
_entity.pdbx_description
1 polymer ?
#
loop_
_entity_poly.entity_id
_entity_poly.type
_entity_poly.pdbx_seq_one_letter_code
_entity_poly.pdbx_strand_id
1 'polypeptide(L)' 'MPEVKLSEYETERHKPMPSLNHSIIQANLIRELGLSYKKKYRIASELSLDLSDWPSVPDICIYPKMPLDLRQDVTTMT' A
#
# COMPACT_ATOMS: atom_id res chain seq x y z
N MET A 1 17.19 -12.17 -26.21
CA MET A 1 16.59 -12.32 -24.86
C MET A 1 15.09 -12.20 -25.04
N PRO A 2 14.27 -13.12 -24.52
CA PRO A 2 12.82 -13.01 -24.69
C PRO A 2 12.33 -11.75 -23.95
N GLU A 3 11.40 -11.04 -24.59
CA GLU A 3 10.77 -9.84 -24.05
C GLU A 3 9.88 -10.26 -22.86
N VAL A 4 10.22 -9.80 -21.65
CA VAL A 4 9.41 -10.07 -20.46
C VAL A 4 8.22 -9.13 -20.50
N LYS A 5 7.05 -9.67 -20.86
CA LYS A 5 5.80 -8.91 -20.83
C LYS A 5 5.42 -8.67 -19.36
N LEU A 6 5.52 -7.42 -18.92
CA LEU A 6 5.07 -6.99 -17.60
C LEU A 6 3.57 -7.24 -17.46
N SER A 7 3.15 -7.62 -16.27
CA SER A 7 1.73 -7.70 -15.92
C SER A 7 1.09 -6.30 -15.84
N GLU A 8 -0.24 -6.25 -15.88
CA GLU A 8 -1.00 -5.00 -15.65
C GLU A 8 -0.64 -4.41 -14.29
N TYR A 9 -0.52 -5.25 -13.26
CA TYR A 9 -0.09 -4.84 -11.92
C TYR A 9 1.26 -4.11 -11.94
N GLU A 10 2.26 -4.70 -12.59
CA GLU A 10 3.60 -4.12 -12.67
C GLU A 10 3.65 -2.82 -13.44
N THR A 11 2.78 -2.70 -14.45
CA THR A 11 2.65 -1.49 -15.27
C THR A 11 1.95 -0.37 -14.48
N GLU A 12 0.82 -0.66 -13.85
CA GLU A 12 0.03 0.33 -13.11
C GLU A 12 0.72 0.79 -11.82
N ARG A 13 1.33 -0.15 -11.09
CA ARG A 13 1.91 0.10 -9.76
C ARG A 13 3.40 0.41 -9.81
N HIS A 14 4.02 0.33 -10.99
CA HIS A 14 5.46 0.53 -11.21
C HIS A 14 6.32 -0.32 -10.26
N LYS A 15 5.83 -1.52 -9.88
CA LYS A 15 6.50 -2.42 -8.93
C LYS A 15 6.27 -3.89 -9.26
N PRO A 16 7.24 -4.78 -8.98
CA PRO A 16 7.13 -6.21 -9.27
C PRO A 16 5.95 -6.86 -8.53
N MET A 17 5.43 -7.95 -9.09
CA MET A 17 4.46 -8.79 -8.38
C MET A 17 5.03 -9.25 -7.03
N PRO A 18 4.23 -9.20 -5.94
CA PRO A 18 4.68 -9.62 -4.63
C PRO A 18 4.95 -11.14 -4.59
N SER A 19 6.06 -11.52 -3.95
CA SER A 19 6.35 -12.92 -3.64
C SER A 19 5.63 -13.37 -2.37
N LEU A 20 5.57 -14.69 -2.11
CA LEU A 20 5.01 -15.22 -0.86
C LEU A 20 5.68 -14.61 0.38
N ASN A 21 7.00 -14.47 0.36
CA ASN A 21 7.74 -13.88 1.47
C ASN A 21 7.38 -12.41 1.67
N HIS A 22 7.25 -11.65 0.56
CA HIS A 22 6.81 -10.26 0.60
C HIS A 22 5.42 -10.14 1.25
N SER A 23 4.46 -10.94 0.81
CA SER A 23 3.10 -10.94 1.37
C SER A 23 3.08 -11.28 2.87
N ILE A 24 3.86 -12.28 3.31
CA ILE A 24 3.92 -12.68 4.72
C ILE A 24 4.54 -11.56 5.58
N ILE A 25 5.63 -10.95 5.12
CA ILE A 25 6.31 -9.88 5.85
C ILE A 25 5.40 -8.66 5.98
N GLN A 26 4.78 -8.22 4.88
CA GLN A 26 3.84 -7.10 4.87
C GLN A 26 2.69 -7.33 5.85
N ALA A 27 2.05 -8.51 5.82
CA ALA A 27 0.94 -8.85 6.71
C ALA A 27 1.35 -8.82 8.19
N ASN A 28 2.53 -9.36 8.54
CA ASN A 28 3.03 -9.35 9.90
C ASN A 28 3.28 -7.93 10.41
N LEU A 29 3.89 -7.07 9.59
CA LEU A 29 4.13 -5.67 9.93
C LEU A 29 2.82 -4.91 10.13
N ILE A 30 1.85 -5.06 9.22
CA ILE A 30 0.54 -4.42 9.34
C ILE A 30 -0.15 -4.83 10.64
N ARG A 31 -0.10 -6.13 10.99
CA ARG A 31 -0.68 -6.64 12.23
C ARG A 31 -0.06 -5.98 13.46
N GLU A 32 1.26 -6.01 13.59
CA GLU A 32 1.95 -5.44 14.75
C GLU A 32 1.72 -3.93 14.86
N LEU A 33 1.87 -3.19 13.76
CA LEU A 33 1.62 -1.75 13.74
C LEU A 33 0.17 -1.42 14.11
N GLY A 34 -0.77 -2.19 13.58
CA GLY A 34 -2.20 -2.08 13.89
C GLY A 34 -2.49 -2.33 15.37
N LEU A 35 -1.93 -3.37 15.98
CA LEU A 35 -2.16 -3.69 17.38
C LEU A 35 -1.53 -2.65 18.32
N SER A 36 -0.26 -2.31 18.09
CA SER A 36 0.52 -1.43 18.96
C SER A 36 0.11 0.04 18.85
N TYR A 37 -0.33 0.49 17.67
CA TYR A 37 -0.58 1.91 17.41
C TYR A 37 -2.01 2.26 16.96
N LYS A 38 -2.99 1.35 17.05
CA LYS A 38 -4.39 1.61 16.64
C LYS A 38 -5.02 2.89 17.16
N LYS A 39 -4.57 3.41 18.31
CA LYS A 39 -5.11 4.66 18.89
C LYS A 39 -4.53 5.92 18.24
N LYS A 40 -3.34 5.83 17.63
CA LYS A 40 -2.60 6.96 17.06
C LYS A 40 -2.61 6.99 15.54
N TYR A 41 -2.68 5.81 14.90
CA TYR A 41 -2.51 5.71 13.46
C TYR A 41 -3.59 4.83 12.79
N ARG A 42 -3.71 5.02 11.47
CA ARG A 42 -4.35 4.13 10.51
C ARG A 42 -3.26 3.55 9.62
N ILE A 43 -3.26 2.23 9.46
CA ILE A 43 -2.30 1.50 8.62
C ILE A 43 -3.07 1.05 7.37
N ALA A 44 -2.55 1.35 6.20
CA ALA A 44 -3.12 0.96 4.91
C ALA A 44 -2.07 0.20 4.08
N SER A 45 -2.51 -0.81 3.33
CA SER A 45 -1.67 -1.56 2.39
C SER A 45 -1.94 -1.09 0.97
N GLU A 46 -0.91 -1.04 0.12
CA GLU A 46 -1.05 -0.92 -1.34
C GLU A 46 -1.84 0.34 -1.80
N LEU A 47 -1.77 1.43 -1.02
CA LEU A 47 -2.50 2.66 -1.30
C LEU A 47 -1.70 3.56 -2.25
N SER A 48 -2.34 4.03 -3.31
CA SER A 48 -1.71 4.99 -4.22
C SER A 48 -1.53 6.34 -3.54
N LEU A 49 -0.33 6.90 -3.68
CA LEU A 49 0.02 8.22 -3.19
C LEU A 49 0.26 9.17 -4.35
N ASP A 50 -0.36 10.34 -4.28
CA ASP A 50 -0.05 11.49 -5.12
C ASP A 50 0.91 12.41 -4.37
N LEU A 51 2.22 12.14 -4.52
CA LEU A 51 3.29 12.95 -3.93
C LEU A 51 3.83 13.94 -4.97
N SER A 52 2.92 14.61 -5.71
CA SER A 52 3.26 15.53 -6.79
C SER A 52 3.99 14.84 -7.95
N ASP A 53 5.29 15.04 -8.10
CA ASP A 53 6.10 14.46 -9.16
C ASP A 53 6.49 13.00 -8.90
N TRP A 54 6.06 12.43 -7.78
CA TRP A 54 6.36 11.07 -7.39
C TRP A 54 5.12 10.22 -7.07
N PRO A 55 4.38 9.76 -8.10
CA PRO A 55 3.33 8.75 -7.89
C PRO A 55 3.96 7.47 -7.34
N SER A 56 3.42 6.98 -6.22
CA SER A 56 4.01 5.85 -5.50
C SER A 56 2.93 4.95 -4.93
N VAL A 57 3.21 3.64 -4.84
CA VAL A 57 2.33 2.66 -4.19
C VAL A 57 3.15 1.88 -3.16
N PRO A 58 3.36 2.47 -1.97
CA PRO A 58 4.08 1.79 -0.90
C PRO A 58 3.34 0.52 -0.47
N ASP A 59 4.11 -0.47 -0.02
CA ASP A 59 3.51 -1.68 0.56
C ASP A 59 2.73 -1.36 1.84
N ILE A 60 3.19 -0.38 2.63
CA ILE A 60 2.54 0.05 3.88
C ILE A 60 2.57 1.58 3.96
N CYS A 61 1.40 2.18 4.16
CA CYS A 61 1.21 3.59 4.48
C CYS A 61 0.72 3.74 5.93
N ILE A 62 1.20 4.77 6.62
CA ILE A 62 0.86 5.06 8.02
C ILE A 62 0.36 6.50 8.12
N TYR A 63 -0.91 6.67 8.47
CA TYR A 63 -1.54 7.98 8.63
C TYR A 63 -1.85 8.26 10.09
N PRO A 64 -1.88 9.53 10.53
CA PRO A 64 -2.54 9.92 11.76
C PRO A 64 -3.95 9.33 11.87
N LYS A 65 -4.43 9.11 13.09
CA LYS A 65 -5.75 8.53 13.30
C LYS A 65 -6.82 9.42 12.65
N MET A 66 -7.52 8.86 11.68
CA MET A 66 -8.62 9.51 10.98
C MET A 66 -9.88 8.63 10.95
N PRO A 67 -11.08 9.24 10.84
CA PRO A 67 -12.31 8.53 10.55
C PRO A 67 -12.18 7.73 9.25
N LEU A 68 -12.92 6.62 9.17
CA LEU A 68 -13.02 5.82 7.94
C LEU A 68 -14.45 5.92 7.44
N ASP A 69 -14.66 6.57 6.29
CA ASP A 69 -15.97 6.60 5.64
C ASP A 69 -16.05 5.45 4.63
N LEU A 70 -16.83 4.42 4.97
CA LEU A 70 -17.02 3.26 4.11
C LEU A 70 -18.02 3.51 2.96
N ARG A 71 -18.61 4.70 2.88
CA ARG A 71 -19.57 5.06 1.82
C ARG A 71 -18.91 5.81 0.67
N GLN A 72 -17.74 6.39 0.91
CA GLN A 72 -16.95 7.13 -0.08
C GLN A 72 -15.53 6.57 -0.08
N ASP A 73 -15.27 5.68 -1.03
CA ASP A 73 -13.96 5.06 -1.17
C ASP A 73 -12.93 6.06 -1.72
N VAL A 74 -11.69 5.94 -1.26
CA VAL A 74 -10.57 6.80 -1.65
C VAL A 74 -9.46 5.94 -2.22
N THR A 75 -9.22 6.07 -3.51
CA THR A 75 -8.25 5.24 -4.25
C THR A 75 -6.86 5.87 -4.32
N THR A 76 -6.70 7.15 -3.98
CA THR A 76 -5.41 7.86 -3.94
C THR A 76 -5.40 8.90 -2.83
N MET A 77 -4.29 8.98 -2.10
CA MET A 77 -4.10 9.94 -1.00
C MET A 77 -2.87 10.81 -1.22
N THR A 78 -2.83 11.98 -0.58
CA THR A 78 -1.69 12.91 -0.58
C THR A 78 -0.91 12.83 0.72
#